data_AF-A0A1S3Q3F1-F1
#
_entry.id   AF-A0A1S3Q3F1-F1
#
_cell.length_a   1.000
_cell.length_b   1.000
_cell.length_c   1.000
_cell.angle_alpha   90.00
_cell.angle_beta   90.00
_cell.angle_gamma   90.00
#
_symmetry.space_group_name_H-M   'P 1'
#
loop_
_entity.id
_entity.type
_entity.pdbx_description
1 polymer ?
#
loop_
_entity_poly.entity_id
_entity_poly.type
_entity_poly.pdbx_seq_one_letter_code
_entity_poly.pdbx_strand_id
1 'polypeptide(L)'
;MSRFYSKGTRQEQPVEIFMVGDIVAALYRDCSTWNRARVLGEMCSGLVDLDYVDFGDSIEQHRDNLRSMRSDFLSLPFQVIECSLAGVNPAGRLWI
;
A
#
# COMPACT_ATOMS: atom_id res chain seq x y z
N MET A 1 -8.28 10.04 0.75
CA MET A 1 -7.70 9.81 2.09
C MET A 1 -6.82 10.96 2.57
N SER A 2 -5.98 11.57 1.73
CA SER A 2 -5.00 12.60 2.15
C SER A 2 -5.55 13.74 3.02
N ARG A 3 -6.71 14.32 2.68
CA ARG A 3 -7.33 15.38 3.51
C ARG A 3 -7.56 14.97 4.97
N PHE A 4 -7.80 13.69 5.23
CA PHE A 4 -7.99 13.15 6.58
C PHE A 4 -6.64 12.95 7.28
N TYR A 5 -5.73 12.18 6.69
CA TYR A 5 -4.45 11.79 7.31
C TYR A 5 -3.34 12.85 7.27
N SER A 6 -3.49 13.94 6.51
CA SER A 6 -2.51 15.05 6.50
C SER A 6 -2.72 16.06 7.62
N LYS A 7 -3.80 15.96 8.41
CA LYS A 7 -4.22 17.01 9.35
C LYS A 7 -3.80 16.76 10.80
N GLY A 8 -3.10 15.68 11.10
CA GLY A 8 -2.63 15.37 12.45
C GLY A 8 -3.80 15.28 13.44
N THR A 9 -4.93 14.75 13.01
CA THR A 9 -6.12 14.67 13.86
C THR A 9 -5.92 13.60 14.95
N ARG A 10 -6.54 13.76 16.13
CA ARG A 10 -6.51 12.75 17.21
C ARG A 10 -7.00 11.35 16.80
N GLN A 11 -7.64 11.24 15.63
CA GLN A 11 -8.17 9.98 15.07
C GLN A 11 -7.15 9.26 14.18
N GLU A 12 -6.00 9.88 13.88
CA GLU A 12 -4.89 9.23 13.19
C GLU A 12 -4.10 8.42 14.21
N GLN A 13 -4.27 7.09 14.19
CA GLN A 13 -3.50 6.21 15.04
C GLN A 13 -2.30 5.64 14.26
N PRO A 14 -1.07 5.84 14.74
CA PRO A 14 0.09 5.10 14.28
C PRO A 14 -0.19 3.59 14.33
N VAL A 15 0.47 2.85 13.45
CA VAL A 15 0.37 1.38 13.45
C VAL A 15 1.46 0.84 14.38
N GLU A 16 1.08 0.49 15.62
CA GLU A 16 2.02 -0.11 16.59
C GLU A 16 2.31 -1.58 16.30
N ILE A 17 1.32 -2.30 15.79
CA ILE A 17 1.40 -3.72 15.44
C ILE A 17 0.68 -3.88 14.11
N PHE A 18 1.27 -4.63 13.20
CA PHE A 18 0.67 -5.05 11.94
C PHE A 18 0.99 -6.52 11.68
N MET A 19 0.17 -7.14 10.85
CA MET A 19 0.34 -8.48 10.33
C MET A 19 0.40 -8.43 8.80
N VAL A 20 1.06 -9.43 8.20
CA VAL A 20 1.01 -9.63 6.74
C VAL A 20 -0.45 -9.78 6.31
N GLY A 21 -0.84 -9.00 5.29
CA GLY A 21 -2.20 -8.92 4.77
C GLY A 21 -3.04 -7.76 5.31
N ASP A 22 -2.61 -7.10 6.39
CA ASP A 22 -3.33 -5.95 6.94
C ASP A 22 -3.41 -4.80 5.93
N ILE A 23 -4.55 -4.10 5.91
CA ILE A 23 -4.75 -2.91 5.09
C ILE A 23 -4.50 -1.68 5.95
N VAL A 24 -3.54 -0.86 5.53
CA VAL A 24 -3.10 0.37 6.21
C VAL A 24 -3.19 1.57 5.28
N ALA A 25 -3.29 2.76 5.86
CA ALA A 25 -3.09 4.00 5.11
C ALA A 25 -1.60 4.33 5.11
N ALA A 26 -1.03 4.56 3.92
CA ALA A 26 0.41 4.81 3.77
C ALA A 26 0.69 6.03 2.87
N LEU A 27 1.78 6.75 3.16
CA LEU A 27 2.30 7.80 2.28
C LEU A 27 2.97 7.20 1.05
N TYR A 28 2.60 7.69 -0.12
CA TYR A 28 3.14 7.24 -1.40
C TYR A 28 4.31 8.09 -1.89
N ARG A 29 5.48 7.47 -2.11
CA ARG A 29 6.68 8.01 -2.80
C ARG A 29 6.95 9.51 -2.51
N ASP A 30 6.94 9.89 -1.24
CA ASP A 30 7.15 11.27 -0.75
C ASP A 30 6.17 12.35 -1.25
N CYS A 31 5.19 11.98 -2.08
CA CYS A 31 4.28 12.90 -2.77
C CYS A 31 3.15 13.44 -1.86
N SER A 32 3.29 13.33 -0.54
CA SER A 32 2.32 13.81 0.47
C SER A 32 0.88 13.28 0.29
N THR A 33 0.69 12.21 -0.49
CA THR A 33 -0.61 11.57 -0.69
C THR A 33 -0.72 10.31 0.14
N TRP A 34 -1.87 10.14 0.77
CA TRP A 34 -2.20 8.96 1.56
C TRP A 34 -3.07 8.02 0.75
N ASN A 35 -2.65 6.77 0.65
CA ASN A 35 -3.27 5.73 -0.17
C ASN A 35 -3.50 4.46 0.66
N ARG A 36 -4.26 3.51 0.09
CA ARG A 36 -4.46 2.20 0.71
C ARG A 36 -3.30 1.30 0.31
N ALA A 37 -2.74 0.63 1.30
CA ALA A 37 -1.67 -0.33 1.09
C ALA A 37 -1.92 -1.60 1.90
N ARG A 38 -1.49 -2.74 1.36
CA ARG A 38 -1.45 -4.02 2.05
C ARG A 38 -0.04 -4.28 2.55
N VAL A 39 0.08 -4.71 3.81
CA VAL A 39 1.37 -5.15 4.37
C VAL A 39 1.79 -6.47 3.74
N LEU A 40 2.96 -6.51 3.11
CA LEU A 40 3.57 -7.73 2.58
C LEU A 40 4.54 -8.35 3.59
N GLY A 41 5.21 -7.53 4.40
CA GLY A 41 6.13 -7.98 5.43
C GLY A 41 6.98 -6.86 6.01
N GLU A 42 7.87 -7.22 6.92
CA GLU A 42 8.90 -6.34 7.45
C GLU A 42 10.26 -6.79 6.93
N MET A 43 11.02 -5.84 6.39
CA MET A 43 12.33 -6.05 5.81
C MET A 43 13.40 -6.09 6.91
N CYS A 44 14.55 -6.71 6.62
CA CYS A 44 15.68 -6.72 7.55
C CYS A 44 16.21 -5.31 7.89
N SER A 45 15.92 -4.32 7.03
CA SER A 45 16.21 -2.91 7.25
C SER A 45 15.30 -2.24 8.29
N GLY A 46 14.21 -2.89 8.72
CA GLY A 46 13.15 -2.31 9.54
C GLY A 46 12.12 -1.50 8.74
N LEU A 47 12.22 -1.47 7.41
CA LEU A 47 11.17 -0.93 6.54
C LEU A 47 10.03 -1.95 6.39
N VAL A 48 8.83 -1.46 6.11
CA VAL A 48 7.66 -2.28 5.83
C VAL A 48 7.48 -2.35 4.33
N ASP A 49 7.41 -3.56 3.77
CA ASP A 49 7.08 -3.77 2.37
C ASP A 49 5.55 -3.69 2.19
N LEU A 50 5.13 -2.85 1.25
CA LEU A 50 3.73 -2.46 1.06
C LEU A 50 3.31 -2.59 -0.40
N ASP A 51 2.17 -3.21 -0.63
CA ASP A 51 1.51 -3.27 -1.94
C ASP A 51 0.38 -2.24 -2.02
N TYR A 52 0.47 -1.28 -2.95
CA TYR A 52 -0.53 -0.22 -3.11
C TYR A 52 -1.70 -0.71 -3.94
N VAL A 53 -2.74 -1.19 -3.24
CA VAL A 53 -3.90 -1.92 -3.80
C VAL A 53 -4.77 -1.14 -4.79
N ASP A 54 -4.50 0.14 -5.00
CA ASP A 54 -5.18 0.98 -5.99
C ASP A 54 -4.30 1.37 -7.20
N PHE A 55 -3.01 1.00 -7.19
CA PHE A 55 -2.03 1.36 -8.22
C PHE A 55 -1.22 0.17 -8.74
N GLY A 56 -0.98 -0.86 -7.91
CA GLY A 56 -0.39 -2.14 -8.30
C GLY A 56 1.12 -2.19 -8.17
N ASP A 57 1.73 -1.18 -7.55
CA ASP A 57 3.14 -1.14 -7.26
C ASP A 57 3.45 -1.44 -5.79
N SER A 58 4.61 -2.03 -5.55
CA SER A 58 5.11 -2.31 -4.20
C SER A 58 6.23 -1.34 -3.82
N ILE A 59 6.20 -0.82 -2.60
CA ILE A 59 7.16 0.16 -2.10
C ILE A 59 7.48 -0.13 -0.63
N GLU A 60 8.77 -0.12 -0.29
CA GLU A 60 9.23 -0.16 1.09
C GLU A 60 9.06 1.21 1.78
N GLN A 61 8.48 1.24 2.98
CA GLN A 61 8.24 2.47 3.73
C GLN A 61 8.58 2.36 5.21
N HIS A 62 8.97 3.49 5.80
CA HIS A 62 9.12 3.60 7.25
C HIS A 62 7.77 3.43 7.95
N ARG A 63 7.75 2.72 9.09
CA ARG A 63 6.56 2.54 9.93
C ARG A 63 5.89 3.88 10.31
N ASP A 64 6.67 4.95 10.46
CA ASP A 64 6.17 6.30 10.77
C ASP A 64 5.27 6.89 9.66
N ASN A 65 5.35 6.33 8.46
CA ASN A 65 4.53 6.69 7.30
C ASN A 65 3.26 5.84 7.18
N LEU A 66 2.96 4.99 8.16
CA LEU A 66 1.76 4.13 8.20
C LEU A 66 0.76 4.65 9.24
N ARG A 67 -0.52 4.53 8.93
CA ARG A 67 -1.63 4.82 9.83
C ARG A 67 -2.67 3.71 9.76
N SER A 68 -3.35 3.48 10.88
CA SER A 68 -4.48 2.56 10.93
C SER A 68 -5.55 2.98 9.92
N MET A 69 -6.10 2.00 9.19
CA MET A 69 -7.12 2.26 8.18
C MET A 69 -8.45 2.58 8.84
N ARG A 70 -9.05 3.72 8.47
CA ARG A 70 -10.42 4.04 8.87
C ARG A 70 -11.38 3.17 8.05
N SER A 71 -12.35 2.55 8.73
CA SER A 71 -13.21 1.51 8.13
C SER A 71 -14.02 1.99 6.92
N ASP A 72 -14.41 3.25 6.86
CA ASP A 72 -15.14 3.82 5.72
C ASP A 72 -14.30 3.92 4.43
N PHE A 73 -12.96 4.02 4.54
CA PHE A 73 -12.05 3.98 3.38
C PHE A 73 -11.91 2.57 2.78
N LEU A 74 -12.46 1.54 3.43
CA LEU A 74 -12.51 0.18 2.91
C LEU A 74 -13.79 -0.12 2.12
N SER A 75 -14.74 0.82 2.04
CA SER A 75 -16.01 0.62 1.32
C SER A 75 -15.85 0.48 -0.19
N LEU A 76 -14.83 1.13 -0.77
CA LEU A 76 -14.50 0.98 -2.19
C LEU A 76 -13.69 -0.31 -2.40
N PRO A 77 -14.00 -1.16 -3.40
CA PRO A 77 -13.12 -2.29 -3.75
C PRO A 77 -11.71 -1.84 -4.11
N PHE A 78 -10.71 -2.73 -4.01
CA PHE A 78 -9.37 -2.46 -4.54
C PHE A 78 -9.44 -2.24 -6.05
N GLN A 79 -8.74 -1.22 -6.54
CA GLN A 79 -8.85 -0.82 -7.95
C GLN A 79 -7.85 -1.52 -8.87
N VAL A 80 -6.82 -2.17 -8.30
CA VAL A 80 -5.90 -3.00 -9.06
C VAL A 80 -6.60 -4.26 -9.53
N ILE A 81 -6.52 -4.50 -10.84
CA ILE A 81 -6.92 -5.76 -11.47
C ILE A 81 -5.71 -6.27 -12.22
N GLU A 82 -5.14 -7.38 -11.74
CA GLU A 82 -4.05 -8.05 -12.42
C GLU A 82 -4.55 -8.68 -13.73
N CYS A 83 -3.82 -8.45 -14.81
CA CYS A 83 -4.16 -8.96 -16.12
C CYS A 83 -2.94 -9.37 -16.93
N SER A 84 -3.16 -10.23 -17.91
CA SER A 84 -2.17 -10.65 -18.90
C SER A 84 -2.71 -10.45 -20.30
N LEU A 85 -1.83 -10.18 -21.27
CA LEU A 85 -2.23 -10.09 -22.67
C LEU A 85 -2.60 -11.48 -23.23
N ALA A 86 -3.81 -11.61 -23.79
CA ALA A 86 -4.28 -12.85 -24.37
C ALA A 86 -3.47 -13.22 -25.63
N GLY A 87 -2.98 -14.46 -25.68
CA GLY A 87 -2.24 -14.98 -26.83
C GLY A 87 -0.81 -14.46 -26.96
N VAL A 88 -0.30 -13.71 -25.98
CA VAL A 88 1.07 -13.18 -26.00
C VAL A 88 1.93 -13.96 -25.00
N ASN A 89 3.08 -14.42 -25.48
CA ASN A 89 4.10 -15.11 -24.69
C ASN A 89 5.46 -14.44 -24.91
N PRO A 90 6.42 -14.57 -23.97
CA PRO A 90 7.78 -14.12 -24.21
C PRO A 90 8.39 -14.83 -25.42
N ALA A 91 9.20 -14.11 -26.21
CA ALA A 91 9.88 -14.68 -27.38
C ALA A 91 10.95 -15.73 -27.00
N GLY A 92 11.51 -15.59 -25.79
CA GLY A 92 12.44 -16.54 -25.19
C GLY A 92 11.86 -17.17 -23.93
N ARG A 93 12.75 -17.48 -22.97
CA ARG A 93 12.32 -18.04 -21.67
C ARG A 93 11.66 -17.01 -20.74
N LEU A 94 11.96 -15.72 -20.94
CA LEU A 94 11.49 -14.61 -20.11
C LEU A 94 11.10 -13.42 -21.00
N TRP A 95 10.24 -12.54 -20.49
CA TRP A 95 9.98 -11.24 -21.11
C TRP A 95 11.27 -10.41 -21.08
N ILE A 96 11.53 -9.68 -22.16
CA ILE A 96 12.72 -8.84 -22.37
C ILE A 96 12.32 -7.37 -22.24
#